data_AF-D5J9P3-F1
#
_entry.id   AF-D5J9P3-F1
#
_cell.length_a   1.000
_cell.length_b   1.000
_cell.length_c   1.000
_cell.angle_alpha   90.00
_cell.angle_beta   90.00
_cell.angle_gamma   90.00
#
_symmetry.space_group_name_H-M   'P 1'
#
loop_
_entity.id
_entity.type
_entity.pdbx_description
1 polymer ?
#
loop_
_entity_poly.entity_id
_entity_poly.type
_entity_poly.pdbx_seq_one_letter_code
_entity_poly.pdbx_strand_id
1 'polypeptide(L)'
;MKSLLLTLVVVTIVCLDFGYTKLCYNHQSTNPKTTELCGHSMYFCYKNSWIYRGVEKIERGCSLTCPDIKSNGKYIYCCTRDKCND
;
A
#
# COMPACT_ATOMS: atom_id res chain seq x y z
N MET A 1 15.28 14.73 -36.60
CA MET A 1 15.15 13.36 -36.07
C MET A 1 15.35 13.23 -34.55
N LYS A 2 15.73 14.29 -33.83
CA LYS A 2 15.99 14.24 -32.38
C LYS A 2 14.73 14.32 -31.51
N SER A 3 13.64 14.90 -32.01
CA SER A 3 12.39 15.07 -31.25
C SER A 3 11.63 13.76 -31.05
N LEU A 4 11.61 12.87 -32.06
CA LEU A 4 10.93 11.56 -32.01
C LEU A 4 11.49 10.63 -30.93
N LEU A 5 12.82 10.57 -30.82
CA LEU A 5 13.48 9.76 -29.80
C LEU A 5 13.20 10.32 -28.39
N LEU A 6 13.23 11.65 -28.25
CA LEU A 6 12.93 12.32 -26.98
C LEU A 6 11.47 12.08 -26.56
N THR A 7 10.52 12.17 -27.49
CA THR A 7 9.10 11.90 -27.21
C THR A 7 8.86 10.44 -26.81
N LEU A 8 9.55 9.49 -27.46
CA LEU A 8 9.40 8.07 -27.14
C LEU A 8 9.92 7.76 -25.72
N VAL A 9 11.06 8.34 -25.35
CA VAL A 9 11.64 8.20 -24.00
C VAL A 9 10.76 8.84 -22.93
N VAL A 10 10.19 10.02 -23.19
CA VAL A 10 9.27 10.66 -22.24
C VAL A 10 8.00 9.81 -22.04
N VAL A 11 7.43 9.27 -23.12
CA VAL A 11 6.25 8.41 -23.03
C VAL A 11 6.56 7.13 -22.26
N THR A 12 7.69 6.47 -22.50
CA THR A 12 8.03 5.24 -21.78
C THR A 12 8.28 5.49 -20.29
N ILE A 13 8.94 6.58 -19.91
CA ILE A 13 9.17 6.91 -18.50
C ILE A 13 7.83 7.20 -17.80
N VAL A 14 6.98 8.04 -18.40
CA VAL A 14 5.65 8.34 -17.87
C VAL A 14 4.81 7.06 -17.73
N CYS A 15 4.78 6.20 -18.75
CA CYS A 15 4.05 4.94 -18.71
C CYS A 15 4.62 3.93 -17.68
N LEU A 16 5.93 3.94 -17.43
CA LEU A 16 6.57 3.05 -16.44
C LEU A 16 6.25 3.49 -15.01
N ASP A 17 6.22 4.80 -14.73
CA ASP A 17 5.86 5.36 -13.44
C ASP A 17 4.38 5.14 -13.09
N PHE A 18 3.50 5.10 -14.09
CA PHE A 18 2.10 4.69 -13.91
C PHE A 18 1.94 3.17 -13.75
N GLY A 19 2.93 2.35 -14.12
CA GLY A 19 2.85 0.89 -14.10
C GLY A 19 3.24 0.22 -12.78
N TYR A 20 3.93 0.94 -11.87
CA TYR A 20 4.39 0.33 -10.63
C TYR A 20 3.22 0.10 -9.66
N THR A 21 2.82 -1.15 -9.53
CA THR A 21 1.81 -1.60 -8.56
C THR A 21 2.49 -2.00 -7.26
N LYS A 22 2.10 -1.37 -6.16
CA LYS A 22 2.60 -1.67 -4.81
C LYS A 22 2.15 -3.06 -4.38
N LEU A 23 3.00 -3.82 -3.71
CA LEU A 23 2.63 -5.12 -3.14
C LEU A 23 2.53 -5.03 -1.61
N CYS A 24 1.37 -5.34 -1.02
CA CYS A 24 1.15 -5.26 0.43
C CYS A 24 0.66 -6.59 1.01
N TYR A 25 0.82 -6.80 2.32
CA TYR A 25 0.09 -7.87 3.01
C TYR A 25 -1.38 -7.50 3.18
N ASN A 26 -2.28 -8.49 3.06
CA ASN A 26 -3.72 -8.34 3.25
C ASN A 26 -4.35 -9.37 4.21
N HIS A 27 -3.52 -10.20 4.86
CA HIS A 27 -4.00 -11.17 5.84
C HIS A 27 -4.49 -10.49 7.12
N GLN A 28 -5.59 -11.02 7.68
CA GLN A 28 -6.13 -10.55 8.95
C GLN A 28 -5.49 -11.28 10.14
N SER A 29 -5.12 -10.53 11.17
CA SER A 29 -4.67 -11.07 12.47
C SER A 29 -3.61 -12.16 12.31
N THR A 30 -3.87 -13.37 12.82
CA THR A 30 -2.97 -14.54 12.79
C THR A 30 -3.19 -15.45 11.58
N ASN A 31 -4.03 -15.05 10.61
CA ASN A 31 -4.23 -15.84 9.40
C ASN A 31 -2.92 -15.96 8.61
N PRO A 32 -2.76 -17.04 7.83
CA PRO A 32 -1.58 -17.20 6.97
C PRO A 32 -1.32 -15.96 6.12
N LYS A 33 -0.05 -15.59 5.96
CA LYS A 33 0.34 -14.39 5.22
C LYS A 33 -0.07 -14.50 3.76
N THR A 34 -0.90 -13.56 3.34
CA THR A 34 -1.31 -13.36 1.94
C THR A 34 -0.98 -11.93 1.52
N THR A 35 -0.82 -11.73 0.21
CA THR A 35 -0.45 -10.44 -0.38
C THR A 35 -1.39 -10.04 -1.50
N GLU A 36 -1.55 -8.74 -1.71
CA GLU A 36 -2.31 -8.17 -2.82
C GLU A 36 -1.47 -7.13 -3.59
N LEU A 37 -1.68 -7.09 -4.91
CA LEU A 37 -1.22 -5.97 -5.73
C LEU A 37 -2.21 -4.81 -5.54
N CYS A 38 -1.70 -3.67 -5.11
CA CYS A 38 -2.49 -2.47 -4.91
C CYS A 38 -2.97 -1.92 -6.25
N GLY A 39 -4.20 -1.41 -6.24
CA GLY A 39 -4.80 -0.74 -7.39
C GLY A 39 -4.03 0.52 -7.81
N HIS A 40 -4.35 1.02 -9.00
CA HIS A 40 -3.76 2.25 -9.51
C HIS A 40 -3.95 3.39 -8.48
N SER A 41 -2.88 4.15 -8.24
CA SER A 41 -2.85 5.25 -7.26
C SER A 41 -2.89 4.85 -5.78
N MET A 42 -2.84 3.57 -5.40
CA MET A 42 -2.68 3.16 -3.99
C MET A 42 -1.20 3.05 -3.61
N TYR A 43 -0.67 4.07 -2.93
CA TYR A 43 0.77 4.19 -2.67
C TYR A 43 1.21 3.65 -1.30
N PHE A 44 0.29 3.42 -0.37
CA PHE A 44 0.59 3.01 1.00
C PHE A 44 0.14 1.59 1.28
N CYS A 45 1.01 0.82 1.94
CA CYS A 45 0.57 -0.34 2.72
C CYS A 45 0.20 0.15 4.12
N TYR A 46 -0.96 -0.27 4.63
CA TYR A 46 -1.38 0.03 5.99
C TYR A 46 -1.44 -1.24 6.86
N LYS A 47 -1.26 -1.05 8.15
CA LYS A 47 -1.53 -2.01 9.22
C LYS A 47 -2.31 -1.29 10.31
N ASN A 48 -3.53 -1.74 10.56
CA ASN A 48 -4.42 -1.22 11.59
C ASN A 48 -4.56 -2.28 12.69
N SER A 49 -4.25 -1.92 13.94
CA SER A 49 -4.43 -2.79 15.11
C SER A 49 -5.41 -2.17 16.10
N TRP A 50 -6.32 -2.99 16.64
CA TRP A 50 -7.27 -2.58 17.68
C TRP A 50 -7.67 -3.74 18.58
N ILE A 51 -8.16 -3.43 19.78
CA ILE A 51 -8.70 -4.43 20.70
C ILE A 51 -10.19 -4.60 20.46
N TYR A 52 -10.63 -5.84 20.21
CA TYR A 52 -12.04 -6.24 20.17
C TYR A 52 -12.28 -7.36 21.17
N ARG A 53 -13.11 -7.10 22.20
CA ARG A 53 -13.43 -8.06 23.27
C ARG A 53 -12.20 -8.66 23.96
N GLY A 54 -11.18 -7.83 24.21
CA GLY A 54 -9.92 -8.26 24.83
C GLY A 54 -8.93 -8.97 23.91
N VAL A 55 -9.25 -9.13 22.63
CA VAL A 55 -8.37 -9.76 21.63
C VAL A 55 -7.88 -8.71 20.64
N GLU A 56 -6.58 -8.70 20.35
CA GLU A 56 -6.01 -7.86 19.30
C GLU A 56 -6.48 -8.34 17.92
N LYS A 57 -6.97 -7.39 17.12
CA LYS A 57 -7.35 -7.57 15.72
C LYS A 57 -6.43 -6.73 14.88
N ILE A 58 -5.88 -7.35 13.84
CA ILE A 58 -5.01 -6.68 12.88
C ILE A 58 -5.62 -6.80 11.49
N GLU A 59 -5.71 -5.66 10.81
CA GLU A 59 -6.11 -5.53 9.41
C GLU A 59 -4.99 -4.89 8.62
N ARG A 60 -4.82 -5.33 7.39
CA ARG A 60 -3.73 -4.92 6.51
C ARG A 60 -4.27 -4.78 5.10
N GLY A 61 -3.67 -3.89 4.32
CA GLY A 61 -3.94 -3.79 2.90
C GLY A 61 -3.34 -2.55 2.26
N CYS A 62 -3.89 -2.18 1.12
CA CYS A 62 -3.51 -1.00 0.36
C CYS A 62 -4.38 0.23 0.70
N SER A 63 -3.79 1.42 0.66
CA SER A 63 -4.51 2.68 0.81
C SER A 63 -3.93 3.80 -0.07
N LEU A 64 -4.81 4.70 -0.52
CA LEU A 64 -4.45 5.93 -1.22
C LEU A 64 -3.86 6.97 -0.26
N THR A 65 -4.41 7.06 0.95
CA THR A 65 -4.00 8.00 2.00
C THR A 65 -3.68 7.24 3.28
N CYS A 66 -2.71 7.70 4.08
CA CYS A 66 -2.54 7.18 5.43
C CYS A 66 -3.58 7.82 6.35
N PRO A 67 -4.52 7.06 6.96
CA PRO A 67 -5.53 7.64 7.82
C PRO A 67 -4.93 8.20 9.11
N ASP A 68 -5.31 9.43 9.48
CA ASP A 68 -5.00 10.02 10.79
C ASP A 68 -5.94 9.47 11.87
N ILE A 69 -5.70 8.23 12.35
CA ILE A 69 -6.49 7.69 13.48
C ILE A 69 -5.55 7.44 14.65
N LYS A 70 -5.50 8.43 15.54
CA LYS A 70 -4.95 8.32 16.90
C LYS A 70 -6.03 8.31 17.99
N SER A 71 -7.32 8.24 17.65
CA SER A 71 -8.39 8.24 18.65
C SER A 71 -8.97 6.84 18.88
N ASN A 72 -9.09 6.45 20.16
CA ASN A 72 -9.81 5.27 20.67
C ASN A 72 -9.10 3.91 20.54
N GLY A 73 -7.79 3.84 20.85
CA GLY A 73 -7.09 2.55 20.99
C GLY A 73 -6.86 1.80 19.68
N LYS A 74 -6.99 2.49 18.54
CA LYS A 74 -6.55 2.00 17.23
C LYS A 74 -5.16 2.54 16.93
N TYR A 75 -4.26 1.66 16.50
CA TYR A 75 -2.95 2.02 16.01
C TYR A 75 -2.90 1.80 14.51
N ILE A 76 -2.66 2.88 13.75
CA ILE A 76 -2.47 2.82 12.31
C ILE A 76 -1.02 3.09 11.98
N TYR A 77 -0.41 2.14 11.28
CA TYR A 77 0.90 2.27 10.68
C TYR A 77 0.77 2.23 9.16
N CYS A 78 1.45 3.14 8.48
CA CYS A 78 1.52 3.17 7.03
C CYS A 78 2.97 3.22 6.58
N CYS A 79 3.24 2.64 5.41
CA CYS A 79 4.57 2.62 4.82
C CYS A 79 4.46 2.47 3.30
N THR A 80 5.55 2.79 2.58
CA THR A 80 5.55 2.91 1.11
C THR A 80 6.48 1.90 0.43
N ARG A 81 6.99 0.89 1.15
CA ARG A 81 7.79 -0.20 0.56
C ARG A 81 6.92 -1.42 0.32
N ASP A 82 7.34 -2.32 -0.57
CA ASP A 82 6.62 -3.57 -0.75
C ASP A 82 6.65 -4.41 0.55
N LYS A 83 5.49 -4.97 0.91
CA LYS A 83 5.27 -5.86 2.07
C LYS A 83 5.74 -5.29 3.40
N CYS A 84 5.75 -3.96 3.53
CA CYS A 84 6.27 -3.29 4.72
C CYS A 84 5.32 -3.27 5.93
N ASN A 85 4.09 -3.78 5.76
CA ASN A 85 2.99 -3.73 6.73
C ASN A 85 2.78 -5.07 7.49
N ASP A 86 3.85 -5.83 7.75
CA ASP A 86 3.78 -7.06 8.53
C ASP A 86 3.33 -6.83 9.98
#